data_AF-A0A0R0HTD5-F1
#
_entry.id   AF-A0A0R0HTD5-F1
#
_cell.length_a   1.000
_cell.length_b   1.000
_cell.length_c   1.000
_cell.angle_alpha   90.00
_cell.angle_beta   90.00
_cell.angle_gamma   90.00
#
_symmetry.space_group_name_H-M   'P 1'
#
loop_
_entity.id
_entity.type
_entity.pdbx_description
1 polymer ?
#
loop_
_entity_poly.entity_id
_entity_poly.type
_entity_poly.pdbx_seq_one_letter_code
_entity_poly.pdbx_strand_id
1 'polypeptide(L)'
;MIGEGNGESKRVLLTPKVKSVETVKGNEIGVGAIVEVSSDSGAWFAATVVKVVRKDKFLVEYHGLLADDDSQLREEIDVLHIRPHPPDADVDGQFSLLDELDAFYNDGWWVGVISKALADFKVCSLL
;
A
#
# COMPACT_ATOMS: atom_id res chain seq x y z
N MET A 1 -4.94 -25.59 -33.41
CA MET A 1 -3.75 -25.08 -32.71
C MET A 1 -3.95 -23.60 -32.45
N ILE A 2 -4.63 -23.22 -31.36
CA ILE A 2 -4.44 -21.93 -30.68
C ILE A 2 -4.66 -22.26 -29.20
N GLY A 3 -3.60 -22.11 -28.41
CA GLY A 3 -3.45 -22.72 -27.08
C GLY A 3 -4.31 -22.07 -26.01
N GLU A 4 -4.66 -22.90 -25.01
CA GLU A 4 -5.18 -22.46 -23.73
C GLU A 4 -4.09 -21.65 -23.02
N GLY A 5 -4.24 -20.32 -23.01
CA GLY A 5 -3.47 -19.47 -22.14
C GLY A 5 -3.94 -19.69 -20.71
N ASN A 6 -3.15 -20.43 -19.92
CA ASN A 6 -3.25 -20.49 -18.48
C ASN A 6 -3.00 -19.08 -17.92
N GLY A 7 -4.06 -18.29 -17.78
CA GLY A 7 -4.03 -16.99 -17.13
C GLY A 7 -3.81 -17.21 -15.65
N GLU A 8 -2.55 -17.12 -15.22
CA GLU A 8 -2.16 -17.15 -13.82
C GLU A 8 -2.97 -16.08 -13.07
N SER A 9 -3.93 -16.53 -12.26
CA SER A 9 -4.85 -15.68 -11.53
C SER A 9 -4.09 -14.99 -10.39
N LYS A 10 -3.45 -13.85 -10.69
CA LYS A 10 -2.78 -13.02 -9.69
C LYS A 10 -3.80 -12.57 -8.65
N ARG A 11 -3.67 -13.08 -7.43
CA ARG A 11 -4.54 -12.73 -6.30
C ARG A 11 -4.18 -11.32 -5.84
N VAL A 12 -5.08 -10.37 -6.06
CA VAL A 12 -4.96 -9.01 -5.56
C VAL A 12 -5.57 -8.99 -4.15
N LEU A 13 -4.79 -8.56 -3.15
CA LEU A 13 -5.35 -8.27 -1.83
C LEU A 13 -6.03 -6.90 -1.92
N LEU A 14 -7.32 -6.85 -1.60
CA LEU A 14 -8.12 -5.63 -1.61
C LEU A 14 -8.38 -5.22 -0.17
N THR A 15 -8.07 -3.98 0.17
CA THR A 15 -8.39 -3.39 1.46
C THR A 15 -9.41 -2.27 1.29
N PRO A 16 -10.44 -2.19 2.16
CA PRO A 16 -11.34 -1.06 2.17
C PRO A 16 -10.53 0.23 2.32
N LYS A 17 -10.85 1.25 1.52
CA LYS A 17 -10.33 2.59 1.76
C LYS A 17 -10.88 3.06 3.11
N VAL A 18 -10.09 2.93 4.16
CA VAL A 18 -10.43 3.47 5.47
C VAL A 18 -10.53 4.98 5.31
N LYS A 19 -11.74 5.53 5.48
CA LYS A 19 -11.92 6.98 5.58
C LYS A 19 -11.00 7.45 6.70
N SER A 20 -10.16 8.43 6.39
CA SER A 20 -9.30 9.13 7.34
C SER A 20 -10.17 9.77 8.43
N VAL A 21 -10.49 8.98 9.43
CA VAL A 21 -11.13 9.40 10.67
C VAL A 21 -10.56 8.55 11.80
N GLU A 22 -9.34 8.87 12.16
CA GLU A 22 -9.14 9.51 13.43
C GLU A 22 -8.06 10.57 13.22
N THR A 23 -8.35 11.78 13.68
CA THR A 23 -7.32 12.71 14.12
C THR A 23 -6.49 11.96 15.16
N VAL A 24 -5.50 11.20 14.70
CA VAL A 24 -4.42 10.73 15.54
C VAL A 24 -3.75 12.02 15.98
N LYS A 25 -4.12 12.39 17.19
CA LYS A 25 -3.69 13.55 17.95
C LYS A 25 -2.16 13.54 17.99
N GLY A 26 -1.52 14.08 16.96
CA GLY A 26 -0.06 14.18 16.81
C GLY A 26 0.74 13.05 17.45
N ASN A 27 0.46 11.78 17.12
CA ASN A 27 1.41 10.73 17.46
C ASN A 27 2.58 10.91 16.50
N GLU A 28 3.62 11.58 17.00
CA GLU A 28 4.89 11.78 16.35
C GLU A 28 5.34 10.43 15.77
N ILE A 29 5.48 10.35 14.45
CA ILE A 29 6.02 9.17 13.77
C ILE A 29 7.41 8.93 14.37
N GLY A 30 7.49 7.90 15.22
CA GLY A 30 8.68 7.57 15.98
C GLY A 30 9.54 6.54 15.28
N VAL A 31 10.78 6.40 15.74
CA VAL A 31 11.64 5.29 15.31
C VAL A 31 10.97 3.95 15.66
N GLY A 32 10.94 3.03 14.71
CA GLY A 32 10.26 1.74 14.80
C GLY A 32 8.80 1.76 14.35
N ALA A 33 8.21 2.92 14.05
CA ALA A 33 6.85 2.99 13.53
C ALA A 33 6.74 2.33 12.14
N ILE A 34 5.69 1.54 11.95
CA ILE A 34 5.30 1.00 10.64
C ILE A 34 4.49 2.06 9.91
N VAL A 35 4.94 2.39 8.70
CA VAL A 35 4.42 3.47 7.88
C VAL A 35 4.23 2.99 6.45
N GLU A 36 3.48 3.76 5.68
CA GLU A 36 3.44 3.66 4.23
C GLU A 36 4.02 4.92 3.61
N VAL A 37 4.81 4.74 2.56
CA VAL A 37 5.55 5.79 1.88
C VAL A 37 5.04 5.93 0.45
N SER A 38 4.71 7.16 0.03
CA SER A 38 4.24 7.39 -1.34
C SER A 38 5.40 7.57 -2.30
N SER A 39 5.24 7.00 -3.49
CA SER A 39 6.09 7.25 -4.64
C SER A 39 5.49 8.31 -5.57
N ASP A 40 6.33 8.87 -6.45
CA ASP A 40 5.90 9.82 -7.49
C ASP A 40 4.88 9.22 -8.47
N SER A 41 4.84 7.89 -8.60
CA SER A 41 3.87 7.17 -9.43
C SER A 41 2.53 6.90 -8.75
N GLY A 42 2.37 7.30 -7.47
CA GLY A 42 1.11 7.21 -6.74
C GLY A 42 0.93 5.93 -5.90
N ALA A 43 1.88 5.01 -5.92
CA ALA A 43 1.86 3.81 -5.08
C ALA A 43 2.35 4.10 -3.66
N TRP A 44 1.82 3.34 -2.70
CA TRP A 44 2.22 3.36 -1.30
C TRP A 44 2.98 2.08 -0.92
N PHE A 45 4.19 2.20 -0.38
CA PHE A 45 5.04 1.07 -0.01
C PHE A 45 5.16 0.96 1.50
N ALA A 46 5.05 -0.26 2.03
CA ALA A 46 5.25 -0.51 3.46
C ALA A 46 6.71 -0.32 3.85
N ALA A 47 6.94 0.41 4.94
CA ALA A 47 8.27 0.71 5.45
C ALA A 47 8.28 0.86 6.97
N THR A 48 9.48 0.85 7.55
CA THR A 48 9.71 1.15 8.96
C THR A 48 10.59 2.37 9.10
N VAL A 49 10.24 3.27 10.03
CA VAL A 49 11.06 4.44 10.34
C VAL A 49 12.29 4.01 11.12
N VAL A 50 13.46 4.12 10.52
CA VAL A 50 14.75 3.75 11.13
C VAL A 50 15.32 4.91 11.94
N LYS A 51 15.09 6.13 11.48
CA LYS A 51 15.62 7.34 12.12
C LYS A 51 14.77 8.56 11.79
N VAL A 52 14.56 9.43 12.79
CA VAL A 52 14.08 10.79 12.56
C VAL A 52 15.28 11.66 12.22
N VAL A 53 15.38 12.15 10.98
CA VAL A 53 16.49 12.98 10.50
C VAL A 53 16.30 14.43 10.93
N ARG A 54 15.08 14.94 10.74
CA ARG A 54 14.59 16.27 11.16
C ARG A 54 13.10 16.17 11.50
N LYS A 55 12.49 17.26 11.97
CA LYS A 55 11.07 17.31 12.35
C LYS A 55 10.11 16.88 11.22
N ASP A 56 10.53 17.04 9.98
CA ASP A 56 9.79 16.83 8.75
C ASP A 56 10.42 15.76 7.84
N LYS A 57 11.48 15.07 8.29
CA LYS A 57 12.22 14.13 7.45
C LYS A 57 12.63 12.87 8.19
N PHE A 58 12.34 11.72 7.59
CA PHE A 58 12.53 10.40 8.17
C PHE A 58 13.40 9.54 7.27
N LEU A 59 14.33 8.79 7.84
CA LEU A 59 14.98 7.68 7.15
C LEU A 59 14.12 6.45 7.36
N VAL A 60 13.60 5.89 6.27
CA VAL A 60 12.77 4.69 6.28
C VAL A 60 13.52 3.52 5.66
N GLU A 61 13.12 2.30 6.00
CA GLU A 61 13.55 1.05 5.41
C GLU A 61 12.32 0.33 4.85
N TYR A 62 12.31 0.06 3.55
CA TYR A 62 11.17 -0.57 2.88
C TYR A 62 11.14 -2.08 3.15
N HIS A 63 9.94 -2.65 3.30
CA HIS A 63 9.77 -4.07 3.60
C HIS A 63 9.94 -4.99 2.38
N GLY A 64 9.52 -4.53 1.20
CA GLY A 64 9.51 -5.31 -0.05
C GLY A 64 10.48 -4.82 -1.13
N LEU A 65 11.20 -3.72 -0.90
CA LEU A 65 12.12 -3.16 -1.89
C LEU A 65 13.57 -3.38 -1.47
N LEU A 66 14.38 -3.86 -2.40
CA LEU A 66 15.81 -4.07 -2.23
C LEU A 66 16.59 -3.00 -3.00
N ALA A 67 17.76 -2.65 -2.47
CA ALA A 67 18.77 -1.86 -3.17
C ALA A 67 19.58 -2.74 -4.15
N ASP A 68 20.43 -2.11 -4.96
CA ASP A 68 21.27 -2.78 -5.96
C ASP A 68 22.26 -3.80 -5.37
N ASP A 69 22.56 -3.70 -4.06
CA ASP A 69 23.43 -4.62 -3.32
C ASP A 69 22.66 -5.73 -2.59
N ASP A 70 21.38 -5.95 -2.95
CA ASP A 70 20.44 -6.89 -2.35
C ASP A 70 20.11 -6.60 -0.86
N SER A 71 20.54 -5.46 -0.31
CA SER A 71 20.12 -5.01 1.02
C SER A 71 18.73 -4.36 0.99
N GLN A 72 18.09 -4.18 2.15
CA GLN A 72 16.81 -3.46 2.18
C GLN A 72 16.99 -2.00 1.78
N LEU A 73 16.14 -1.53 0.87
CA LEU A 73 16.18 -0.17 0.38
C LEU A 73 15.88 0.81 1.52
N ARG A 74 16.74 1.82 1.68
CA ARG A 74 16.56 2.90 2.65
C ARG A 74 16.55 4.25 1.95
N GLU A 75 15.66 5.13 2.37
CA GLU A 75 15.48 6.43 1.75
C GLU A 75 15.09 7.51 2.77
N GLU A 76 15.49 8.76 2.51
CA GLU A 76 15.01 9.90 3.30
C GLU A 76 13.72 10.46 2.71
N ILE A 77 12.63 10.36 3.46
CA ILE A 77 11.28 10.73 3.04
C ILE A 77 10.80 11.94 3.83
N ASP A 78 10.14 12.87 3.13
CA ASP A 78 9.49 14.02 3.73
C ASP A 78 8.15 13.63 4.40
N VAL A 79 7.76 14.34 5.45
CA VAL A 79 6.49 14.13 6.16
C VAL A 79 5.26 14.20 5.25
N LEU A 80 5.34 14.84 4.09
CA LEU A 80 4.27 14.89 3.08
C LEU A 80 4.08 13.57 2.32
N HIS A 81 5.10 12.70 2.32
CA HIS A 81 5.14 11.43 1.58
C HIS A 81 5.09 10.21 2.49
N ILE A 82 4.71 10.39 3.75
CA ILE A 82 4.62 9.32 4.76
C ILE A 82 3.25 9.35 5.43
N ARG A 83 2.66 8.17 5.66
CA ARG A 83 1.44 8.00 6.46
C ARG A 83 1.60 6.83 7.42
N PRO A 84 0.90 6.81 8.57
CA PRO A 84 0.82 5.62 9.40
C PRO A 84 0.28 4.44 8.60
N HIS A 85 0.73 3.22 8.90
CA HIS A 85 0.11 2.03 8.35
C HIS A 85 -1.38 2.00 8.69
N PRO A 86 -2.28 1.73 7.72
CA PRO A 86 -3.71 1.67 7.99
C PRO A 86 -3.98 0.64 9.09
N PRO A 87 -4.95 0.90 9.99
CA PRO A 87 -5.33 -0.08 10.99
C PRO A 87 -5.84 -1.35 10.30
N ASP A 88 -5.50 -2.52 10.86
CA ASP A 88 -6.04 -3.80 10.42
C ASP A 88 -7.56 -3.75 10.53
N ALA A 89 -8.23 -3.59 9.38
CA ALA A 89 -9.67 -3.68 9.29
C ALA A 89 -10.03 -5.14 9.02
N ASP A 90 -10.79 -5.77 9.91
CA ASP A 90 -11.48 -7.02 9.58
C ASP A 90 -12.39 -6.76 8.38
N VAL A 91 -11.96 -7.26 7.22
CA VAL A 91 -12.67 -7.09 5.95
C VAL A 91 -13.85 -8.06 5.91
N ASP A 92 -14.83 -7.84 6.79
CA ASP A 92 -16.15 -8.50 6.70
C ASP A 92 -17.04 -7.87 5.61
N GLY A 93 -16.52 -6.84 4.91
CA GLY A 93 -17.24 -6.10 3.88
C GLY A 93 -17.21 -6.77 2.52
N GLN A 94 -18.38 -7.18 2.01
CA GLN A 94 -18.56 -7.40 0.58
C GLN A 94 -18.37 -6.09 -0.17
N PHE A 95 -17.23 -5.96 -0.87
CA PHE A 95 -17.02 -4.84 -1.80
C PHE A 95 -18.03 -4.83 -2.95
N SER A 96 -18.52 -3.66 -3.32
CA SER A 96 -19.47 -3.44 -4.42
C SER A 96 -18.77 -3.02 -5.72
N LEU A 97 -19.50 -3.12 -6.84
CA LEU A 97 -19.03 -2.57 -8.10
C LEU A 97 -18.81 -1.05 -7.94
N LEU A 98 -17.74 -0.52 -8.51
CA LEU A 98 -17.31 0.88 -8.41
C LEU A 98 -16.76 1.31 -7.04
N ASP A 99 -16.63 0.40 -6.08
CA ASP A 99 -15.89 0.71 -4.86
C ASP A 99 -14.43 0.99 -5.20
N GLU A 100 -13.92 2.10 -4.68
CA GLU A 100 -12.50 2.46 -4.72
C GLU A 100 -11.80 1.82 -3.53
N LEU A 101 -10.75 1.06 -3.81
CA LEU A 101 -10.02 0.22 -2.86
C LEU A 101 -8.52 0.38 -3.06
N ASP A 102 -7.76 0.12 -2.01
CA ASP A 102 -6.33 -0.05 -2.13
C ASP A 102 -6.07 -1.52 -2.54
N ALA A 103 -5.36 -1.70 -3.66
CA ALA A 103 -5.03 -2.97 -4.26
C ALA A 103 -3.53 -3.22 -4.13
N PHE A 104 -3.15 -4.35 -3.53
CA PHE A 104 -1.74 -4.71 -3.41
C PHE A 104 -1.21 -5.29 -4.72
N TYR A 105 -0.25 -4.61 -5.33
CA TYR A 105 0.40 -5.02 -6.57
C TYR A 105 1.85 -4.52 -6.63
N ASN A 106 2.78 -5.41 -6.99
CA ASN A 106 4.22 -5.10 -7.12
C ASN A 106 4.79 -4.42 -5.86
N ASP A 107 4.55 -5.05 -4.71
CA ASP A 107 5.04 -4.65 -3.37
C ASP A 107 4.52 -3.31 -2.85
N GLY A 108 3.54 -2.70 -3.53
CA GLY A 108 2.88 -1.47 -3.12
C GLY A 108 1.36 -1.56 -3.19
N TRP A 109 0.71 -0.62 -2.51
CA TRP A 109 -0.73 -0.38 -2.57
C TRP A 109 -1.04 0.68 -3.62
N TRP A 110 -1.97 0.34 -4.50
CA TRP A 110 -2.43 1.19 -5.59
C TRP A 110 -3.92 1.45 -5.44
N VAL A 111 -4.34 2.68 -5.73
CA VAL A 111 -5.77 2.97 -5.77
C VAL A 111 -6.36 2.30 -7.01
N GLY A 112 -7.37 1.45 -6.80
CA GLY A 112 -8.08 0.76 -7.86
C GLY A 112 -9.59 0.81 -7.65
N VAL A 113 -10.33 0.58 -8.73
CA VAL A 113 -11.80 0.54 -8.71
C VAL A 113 -12.26 -0.85 -9.14
N ILE A 114 -13.23 -1.42 -8.42
CA ILE A 114 -13.86 -2.68 -8.85
C ILE A 114 -14.67 -2.42 -10.11
N SER A 115 -14.18 -2.93 -11.23
CA SER A 115 -14.84 -2.80 -12.53
C SER A 115 -15.70 -4.01 -12.89
N LYS A 116 -15.40 -5.19 -12.31
CA LYS A 116 -16.19 -6.42 -12.50
C LYS A 116 -16.18 -7.30 -11.25
N ALA A 117 -17.33 -7.90 -10.94
CA ALA A 117 -17.44 -9.00 -9.99
C ALA A 117 -17.76 -10.30 -10.76
N LEU A 118 -16.85 -11.26 -10.72
CA LEU A 118 -17.08 -12.67 -11.05
C LEU A 118 -17.51 -13.40 -9.77
N ALA A 119 -18.25 -14.51 -9.91
CA ALA A 119 -18.91 -15.20 -8.80
C ALA A 119 -18.00 -15.41 -7.55
N ASP A 120 -16.70 -15.66 -7.78
CA ASP A 120 -15.71 -15.89 -6.71
C ASP A 120 -14.54 -14.89 -6.72
N PHE A 121 -14.48 -13.99 -7.71
CA PHE A 121 -13.33 -13.10 -7.93
C PHE A 121 -13.75 -11.69 -8.34
N LYS A 122 -13.22 -10.66 -7.69
CA LYS A 122 -13.43 -9.27 -8.09
C LYS A 122 -12.22 -8.80 -8.87
N VAL A 123 -12.45 -8.19 -10.03
CA VAL A 123 -11.41 -7.58 -10.86
C VAL A 123 -11.33 -6.11 -10.48
N CYS A 124 -10.19 -5.71 -9.92
CA CYS A 124 -9.84 -4.31 -9.72
C CYS A 124 -9.05 -3.79 -10.92
N SER A 125 -9.41 -2.58 -11.36
CA SER A 125 -8.64 -1.81 -12.33
C SER A 125 -7.86 -0.74 -11.57
N LEU A 126 -6.53 -0.76 -11.65
CA LEU A 126 -5.67 0.27 -11.06
C LEU A 126 -5.83 1.58 -11.84
N LEU A 127 -5.92 2.71 -11.13
CA LEU A 127 -6.05 4.05 -11.71
C LEU A 127 -4.72 4.64 -12.15
#